data_AF-A0A1Y4S4R9-F1
#
_entry.id   AF-A0A1Y4S4R9-F1
#
_cell.length_a   1.000
_cell.length_b   1.000
_cell.length_c   1.000
_cell.angle_alpha   90.00
_cell.angle_beta   90.00
_cell.angle_gamma   90.00
#
_symmetry.space_group_name_H-M   'P 1'
#
loop_
_entity.id
_entity.type
_entity.pdbx_description
1 polymer ?
#
loop_
_entity_poly.entity_id
_entity_poly.type
_entity_poly.pdbx_seq_one_letter_code
_entity_poly.pdbx_strand_id
1 'polypeptide(L)'
;MTLEEQLEIWHQNNEYQKIIDELERIPDAERGHELTGLLARAYENAAGGTEHPEYHLHAIELLESAVEEEDPNWNFRMGFALYWLDREEEAIPYFEKIFLLISSDPETQKFWEDARELLDYCRMQAARKRSRQKNVPYLSMSKRVW
;
A
#
# COMPACT_ATOMS: atom_id res chain seq x y z
N MET A 1 -21.57 -6.73 19.15
CA MET A 1 -20.58 -5.96 18.40
C MET A 1 -19.26 -6.66 18.57
N THR A 2 -18.72 -7.23 17.49
CA THR A 2 -17.38 -7.82 17.48
C THR A 2 -16.31 -6.73 17.44
N LEU A 3 -15.04 -7.10 17.58
CA LEU A 3 -13.94 -6.16 17.43
C LEU A 3 -13.92 -5.58 16.02
N GLU A 4 -14.01 -6.44 15.00
CA GLU A 4 -13.99 -6.07 13.59
C GLU A 4 -15.11 -5.09 13.23
N GLU A 5 -16.32 -5.32 13.75
CA GLU A 5 -17.45 -4.38 13.58
C GLU A 5 -17.12 -2.99 14.18
N GLN A 6 -16.44 -2.94 15.33
CA GLN A 6 -16.03 -1.68 15.95
C GLN A 6 -14.90 -0.98 15.17
N LEU A 7 -13.93 -1.73 14.65
CA LEU A 7 -12.84 -1.19 13.83
C LEU A 7 -13.38 -0.59 12.54
N GLU A 8 -14.37 -1.24 11.92
CA GLU A 8 -14.98 -0.73 10.70
C GLU A 8 -15.80 0.55 10.96
N ILE A 9 -16.50 0.65 12.10
CA ILE A 9 -17.16 1.90 12.51
C ILE A 9 -16.14 3.05 12.65
N TRP A 10 -15.01 2.81 13.33
CA TRP A 10 -13.97 3.82 13.46
C TRP A 10 -13.36 4.19 12.11
N HIS A 11 -13.17 3.21 11.23
CA HIS A 11 -12.65 3.44 9.88
C HIS A 11 -13.57 4.36 9.07
N GLN A 12 -14.88 4.10 9.09
CA GLN A 12 -15.89 4.91 8.39
C GLN A 12 -15.98 6.35 8.93
N ASN A 13 -15.64 6.55 10.20
CA ASN A 13 -15.59 7.87 10.82
C ASN A 13 -14.22 8.57 10.69
N ASN A 14 -13.27 7.99 9.96
CA ASN A 14 -11.88 8.44 9.85
C ASN A 14 -11.14 8.51 11.21
N GLU A 15 -11.55 7.69 12.17
CA GLU A 15 -10.97 7.61 13.51
C GLU A 15 -9.78 6.62 13.54
N TYR A 16 -8.85 6.75 12.59
CA TYR A 16 -7.78 5.78 12.36
C TYR A 16 -6.87 5.59 13.58
N GLN A 17 -6.61 6.65 14.35
CA GLN A 17 -5.81 6.54 15.57
C GLN A 17 -6.44 5.61 16.60
N LYS A 18 -7.78 5.52 16.69
CA LYS A 18 -8.45 4.58 17.59
C LYS A 18 -8.23 3.13 17.18
N ILE A 19 -8.20 2.87 15.86
CA ILE A 19 -7.90 1.55 15.32
C ILE A 19 -6.44 1.18 15.67
N ILE A 20 -5.50 2.10 15.44
CA ILE A 20 -4.08 1.91 15.78
C ILE A 20 -3.93 1.61 17.27
N ASP A 21 -4.44 2.49 18.13
CA ASP A 21 -4.31 2.36 19.59
C ASP A 21 -4.92 1.05 20.12
N GLU A 22 -5.99 0.56 19.50
CA GLU A 22 -6.64 -0.68 19.92
C GLU A 22 -5.89 -1.92 19.44
N LEU A 23 -5.44 -1.93 18.19
CA LEU A 23 -4.75 -3.09 17.62
C LEU A 23 -3.31 -3.23 18.12
N GLU A 24 -2.61 -2.12 18.42
CA GLU A 24 -1.27 -2.14 19.03
C GLU A 24 -1.27 -2.71 20.47
N ARG A 25 -2.43 -2.78 21.13
CA ARG A 25 -2.56 -3.46 22.44
C ARG A 25 -2.54 -4.97 22.31
N ILE A 26 -2.82 -5.49 21.12
CA ILE A 26 -2.83 -6.92 20.84
C ILE A 26 -1.40 -7.33 20.44
N PRO A 27 -0.77 -8.28 21.15
CA PRO A 27 0.57 -8.75 20.80
C PRO A 27 0.64 -9.22 19.34
N ASP A 28 1.75 -8.95 18.66
CA ASP A 28 1.95 -9.29 17.23
C ASP A 28 1.61 -10.75 16.90
N ALA A 29 2.01 -11.67 17.77
CA ALA A 29 1.76 -13.10 17.63
C ALA A 29 0.27 -13.49 17.73
N GLU A 30 -0.58 -12.61 18.28
CA GLU A 30 -2.01 -12.84 18.49
C GLU A 30 -2.89 -12.11 17.46
N ARG A 31 -2.35 -11.13 16.72
CA ARG A 31 -3.12 -10.36 15.72
C ARG A 31 -3.53 -11.21 14.51
N GLY A 32 -2.67 -12.14 14.09
CA GLY A 32 -2.88 -12.91 12.87
C GLY A 32 -2.92 -12.02 11.62
N HIS A 33 -3.29 -12.61 10.48
CA HIS A 33 -3.28 -11.91 9.20
C HIS A 33 -4.30 -10.76 9.13
N GLU A 34 -5.55 -11.02 9.51
CA GLU A 34 -6.65 -10.05 9.35
C GLU A 34 -6.41 -8.77 10.15
N LEU A 35 -6.14 -8.87 11.47
CA LEU A 35 -5.95 -7.69 12.31
C LEU A 35 -4.66 -6.94 11.96
N THR A 36 -3.61 -7.64 11.54
CA THR A 36 -2.39 -6.99 11.05
C THR A 36 -2.65 -6.21 9.77
N GLY A 37 -3.45 -6.75 8.85
CA GLY A 37 -3.88 -6.04 7.64
C GLY A 37 -4.75 -4.81 7.96
N LEU A 38 -5.67 -4.91 8.92
CA LEU A 38 -6.47 -3.77 9.38
C LEU A 38 -5.63 -2.68 10.07
N LEU A 39 -4.58 -3.07 10.81
CA LEU A 39 -3.63 -2.13 11.40
C LEU A 39 -2.82 -1.40 10.33
N ALA A 40 -2.29 -2.14 9.34
CA ALA A 40 -1.57 -1.55 8.21
C ALA A 40 -2.44 -0.51 7.48
N ARG A 41 -3.70 -0.86 7.16
CA ARG A 41 -4.68 0.08 6.58
C ARG A 41 -4.87 1.34 7.43
N ALA A 42 -4.93 1.18 8.76
CA ALA A 42 -5.12 2.31 9.66
C ALA A 42 -3.91 3.26 9.66
N TYR A 43 -2.69 2.72 9.64
CA TYR A 43 -1.47 3.51 9.48
C TYR A 43 -1.44 4.24 8.13
N GLU A 44 -1.71 3.54 7.03
CA GLU A 44 -1.75 4.12 5.68
C GLU A 44 -2.72 5.30 5.58
N ASN A 45 -3.92 5.16 6.17
CA ASN A 45 -4.91 6.23 6.17
C ASN A 45 -4.56 7.37 7.14
N ALA A 46 -3.97 7.06 8.29
CA ALA A 46 -3.47 8.06 9.24
C ALA A 46 -2.27 8.84 8.69
N ALA A 47 -1.61 8.34 7.63
CA ALA A 47 -0.41 8.94 7.08
C ALA A 47 -0.64 10.32 6.43
N GLY A 48 -1.89 10.68 6.12
CA GLY A 48 -2.20 11.96 5.46
C GLY A 48 -1.61 12.07 4.05
N GLY A 49 -1.53 10.94 3.33
CA GLY A 49 -0.85 10.86 2.04
C GLY A 49 0.67 10.88 2.19
N THR A 50 1.31 12.04 1.99
CA THR A 50 2.79 12.19 2.09
C THR A 50 3.25 12.93 3.35
N GLU A 51 2.32 13.25 4.25
CA GLU A 51 2.64 13.99 5.48
C GLU A 51 3.46 13.14 6.46
N HIS A 52 3.12 11.85 6.59
CA HIS A 52 3.80 10.88 7.47
C HIS A 52 4.24 9.63 6.68
N PRO A 53 5.27 9.74 5.82
CA PRO A 53 5.75 8.60 5.02
C PRO A 53 6.23 7.42 5.87
N GLU A 54 6.64 7.66 7.12
CA GLU A 54 6.99 6.62 8.09
C GLU A 54 5.84 5.65 8.38
N TYR A 55 4.58 6.08 8.25
CA TYR A 55 3.43 5.19 8.47
C TYR A 55 3.25 4.19 7.34
N HIS A 56 3.55 4.58 6.10
CA HIS A 56 3.55 3.65 4.96
C HIS A 56 4.69 2.64 5.06
N LEU A 57 5.86 3.06 5.54
CA LEU A 57 6.96 2.14 5.81
C LEU A 57 6.57 1.13 6.89
N HIS A 58 5.95 1.58 7.97
CA HIS A 58 5.50 0.70 9.03
C HIS A 58 4.37 -0.24 8.57
N ALA A 59 3.44 0.24 7.72
CA ALA A 59 2.42 -0.60 7.11
C ALA A 59 3.04 -1.74 6.28
N ILE A 60 4.12 -1.47 5.54
CA ILE A 60 4.87 -2.52 4.82
C ILE A 60 5.45 -3.54 5.81
N GLU A 61 6.11 -3.10 6.88
CA GLU A 61 6.67 -4.00 7.91
C GLU A 61 5.59 -4.91 8.52
N LEU A 62 4.41 -4.34 8.81
CA LEU A 62 3.26 -5.08 9.31
C LEU A 62 2.79 -6.12 8.29
N LEU A 63 2.61 -5.74 7.03
CA LEU A 63 2.14 -6.64 5.97
C LEU A 63 3.16 -7.76 5.67
N GLU A 64 4.46 -7.47 5.72
CA GLU A 64 5.55 -8.44 5.59
C GLU A 64 5.59 -9.43 6.78
N SER A 65 5.16 -9.00 7.98
CA SER A 65 5.07 -9.89 9.14
C SER A 65 3.93 -10.90 9.06
N ALA A 66 2.94 -10.65 8.21
CA ALA A 66 1.72 -11.45 8.06
C ALA A 66 1.30 -11.59 6.59
N VAL A 67 2.20 -12.13 5.76
CA VAL A 67 2.02 -12.31 4.31
C VAL A 67 0.83 -13.22 3.99
N GLU A 68 -0.03 -12.77 3.08
CA GLU A 68 -1.07 -13.58 2.42
C GLU A 68 -1.26 -13.07 0.98
N GLU A 69 -0.42 -13.54 0.05
CA GLU A 69 -0.42 -13.06 -1.33
C GLU A 69 -1.69 -13.46 -2.11
N GLU A 70 -2.49 -14.39 -1.59
CA GLU A 70 -3.78 -14.78 -2.17
C GLU A 70 -4.96 -13.96 -1.64
N ASP A 71 -4.73 -13.02 -0.70
CA ASP A 71 -5.72 -12.01 -0.30
C ASP A 71 -5.59 -10.75 -1.17
N PRO A 72 -6.64 -10.37 -1.93
CA PRO A 72 -6.68 -9.11 -2.66
C PRO A 72 -6.49 -7.87 -1.78
N ASN A 73 -6.97 -7.87 -0.53
CA ASN A 73 -6.82 -6.71 0.35
C ASN A 73 -5.37 -6.53 0.82
N TRP A 74 -4.68 -7.61 1.17
CA TRP A 74 -3.25 -7.58 1.46
C TRP A 74 -2.44 -7.00 0.29
N ASN A 75 -2.72 -7.46 -0.93
CA ASN A 75 -2.08 -6.94 -2.14
C ASN A 75 -2.38 -5.45 -2.35
N PHE A 76 -3.63 -5.03 -2.14
CA PHE A 76 -4.00 -3.62 -2.26
C PHE A 76 -3.24 -2.74 -1.27
N ARG A 77 -3.19 -3.12 0.00
CA ARG A 77 -2.49 -2.38 1.06
C ARG A 77 -0.99 -2.29 0.74
N MET A 78 -0.37 -3.40 0.36
CA MET A 78 1.05 -3.41 -0.03
C MET A 78 1.33 -2.48 -1.22
N GLY A 79 0.51 -2.56 -2.27
CA GLY A 79 0.61 -1.65 -3.42
C GLY A 79 0.37 -0.19 -3.04
N PHE A 80 -0.57 0.08 -2.13
CA PHE A 80 -0.94 1.43 -1.69
C PHE A 80 0.17 2.10 -0.88
N ALA A 81 0.77 1.39 0.07
CA ALA A 81 1.93 1.89 0.82
C ALA A 81 3.11 2.19 -0.11
N LEU A 82 3.41 1.30 -1.06
CA LEU A 82 4.47 1.51 -2.05
C LEU A 82 4.18 2.71 -2.98
N TYR A 83 2.92 2.89 -3.39
CA TYR A 83 2.48 4.03 -4.18
C TYR A 83 2.79 5.36 -3.47
N TRP A 84 2.43 5.49 -2.20
CA TRP A 84 2.69 6.72 -1.43
C TRP A 84 4.17 6.98 -1.17
N LEU A 85 5.00 5.95 -1.21
CA LEU A 85 6.45 6.03 -1.07
C LEU A 85 7.20 6.30 -2.38
N ASP A 86 6.49 6.63 -3.48
CA ASP A 86 7.08 6.89 -4.79
C ASP A 86 7.82 5.65 -5.36
N ARG A 87 7.38 4.44 -4.97
CA ARG A 87 7.92 3.11 -5.36
C ARG A 87 7.00 2.40 -6.34
N GLU A 88 6.55 3.09 -7.39
CA GLU A 88 5.50 2.59 -8.29
C GLU A 88 5.91 1.32 -9.04
N GLU A 89 7.19 1.19 -9.40
CA GLU A 89 7.68 -0.02 -10.07
C GLU A 89 7.53 -1.28 -9.19
N GLU A 90 7.63 -1.11 -7.87
CA GLU A 90 7.42 -2.17 -6.89
C GLU A 90 5.94 -2.38 -6.57
N ALA A 91 5.12 -1.33 -6.65
CA ALA A 91 3.67 -1.41 -6.40
C ALA A 91 2.89 -2.18 -7.48
N ILE A 92 3.32 -2.09 -8.75
CA ILE A 92 2.67 -2.70 -9.91
C ILE A 92 2.30 -4.18 -9.72
N PRO A 93 3.24 -5.10 -9.36
CA PRO A 93 2.92 -6.52 -9.24
C PRO A 93 1.83 -6.82 -8.21
N TYR A 94 1.74 -6.05 -7.12
CA TYR A 94 0.70 -6.23 -6.11
C TYR A 94 -0.68 -5.84 -6.65
N PHE A 95 -0.80 -4.69 -7.32
CA PHE A 95 -2.07 -4.32 -7.93
C PHE A 95 -2.46 -5.25 -9.09
N GLU A 96 -1.50 -5.78 -9.86
CA GLU A 96 -1.78 -6.78 -10.89
C GLU A 96 -2.34 -8.08 -10.29
N LYS A 97 -1.78 -8.54 -9.15
CA LYS A 97 -2.20 -9.75 -8.46
C LYS A 97 -3.67 -9.70 -8.05
N ILE A 98 -4.19 -8.55 -7.62
CA ILE A 98 -5.63 -8.36 -7.31
C ILE A 98 -6.51 -8.85 -8.47
N PHE A 99 -6.22 -8.41 -9.71
CA PHE A 99 -7.01 -8.76 -10.89
C PHE A 99 -6.83 -10.20 -11.38
N LEU A 100 -5.87 -10.93 -10.83
CA LEU A 100 -5.72 -12.38 -11.03
C LEU A 100 -6.55 -13.18 -10.01
N LEU A 101 -6.80 -12.62 -8.83
CA LEU A 101 -7.50 -13.27 -7.72
C LEU A 101 -9.01 -13.07 -7.76
N ILE A 102 -9.46 -11.88 -8.19
CA ILE A 102 -10.87 -11.51 -8.16
C ILE A 102 -11.64 -12.00 -9.39
N SER A 103 -12.96 -12.15 -9.25
CA SER A 103 -13.86 -12.46 -10.35
C SER A 103 -13.89 -11.34 -11.42
N SER A 104 -14.07 -11.73 -12.68
CA SER A 104 -14.21 -10.80 -13.82
C SER A 104 -15.61 -10.21 -13.97
N ASP A 105 -16.55 -10.49 -13.05
CA ASP A 105 -17.89 -9.94 -13.11
C ASP A 105 -17.89 -8.41 -12.88
N PRO A 106 -18.81 -7.65 -13.50
CA PRO A 106 -18.79 -6.20 -13.44
C PRO A 106 -18.90 -5.59 -12.03
N GLU A 107 -19.57 -6.26 -11.10
CA GLU A 107 -19.76 -5.74 -9.74
C GLU A 107 -18.46 -5.85 -8.94
N THR A 108 -17.81 -7.02 -8.96
CA THR A 108 -16.49 -7.23 -8.37
C THR A 108 -15.44 -6.31 -8.99
N GLN A 109 -15.46 -6.17 -10.32
CA GLN A 109 -14.51 -5.28 -11.01
C GLN A 109 -14.71 -3.81 -10.63
N LYS A 110 -15.96 -3.39 -10.42
CA LYS A 110 -16.29 -2.04 -9.96
C LYS A 110 -15.86 -1.80 -8.51
N PHE A 111 -15.99 -2.80 -7.64
CA PHE A 111 -15.49 -2.69 -6.27
C PHE A 111 -13.98 -2.42 -6.21
N TRP A 112 -13.21 -3.00 -7.14
CA TRP A 112 -11.75 -2.82 -7.24
C TRP A 112 -11.32 -1.72 -8.25
N GLU A 113 -12.19 -0.74 -8.54
CA GLU A 113 -11.88 0.33 -9.49
C GLU A 113 -10.67 1.17 -9.04
N ASP A 114 -10.57 1.51 -7.75
CA ASP A 114 -9.42 2.24 -7.20
C ASP A 114 -8.08 1.52 -7.43
N ALA A 115 -8.07 0.19 -7.32
CA ALA A 115 -6.87 -0.61 -7.57
C ALA A 115 -6.42 -0.51 -9.04
N ARG A 116 -7.40 -0.40 -9.96
CA ARG A 116 -7.14 -0.22 -11.39
C ARG A 116 -6.56 1.15 -11.68
N GLU A 117 -7.14 2.19 -11.08
CA GLU A 117 -6.64 3.56 -11.21
C GLU A 117 -5.19 3.70 -10.69
N LEU A 118 -4.91 3.12 -9.52
CA LEU A 118 -3.57 3.11 -8.94
C LEU A 118 -2.58 2.30 -9.79
N LEU A 119 -2.98 1.15 -10.32
CA LEU A 119 -2.16 0.36 -11.24
C LEU A 119 -1.77 1.16 -12.50
N ASP A 120 -2.75 1.82 -13.12
CA ASP A 120 -2.52 2.62 -14.33
C ASP A 120 -1.65 3.85 -14.04
N TYR A 121 -1.87 4.51 -12.89
CA TYR A 121 -0.98 5.58 -12.41
C TYR A 121 0.45 5.06 -12.24
N CYS A 122 0.64 3.94 -11.54
CA CYS A 122 1.95 3.38 -11.23
C CYS A 122 2.70 3.01 -12.50
N ARG A 123 2.04 2.37 -13.48
CA ARG A 123 2.60 2.06 -14.79
C ARG A 123 3.06 3.32 -15.53
N MET A 124 2.23 4.37 -15.52
CA MET A 124 2.56 5.65 -16.15
C MET A 124 3.80 6.29 -15.50
N GLN A 125 3.86 6.35 -14.16
CA GLN A 125 4.99 6.98 -13.47
C GLN A 125 6.27 6.17 -13.61
N ALA A 126 6.22 4.84 -13.46
CA ALA A 126 7.38 3.97 -13.67
C ALA A 126 7.95 4.14 -15.09
N ALA A 127 7.10 4.20 -16.13
CA ALA A 127 7.53 4.45 -17.50
C ALA A 127 8.18 5.84 -17.67
N ARG A 128 7.64 6.88 -17.03
CA ARG A 128 8.20 8.24 -17.02
C ARG A 128 9.57 8.27 -16.33
N LYS A 129 9.71 7.67 -15.15
CA LYS A 129 10.98 7.61 -14.38
C LYS A 129 12.07 6.90 -15.18
N ARG A 130 11.76 5.73 -15.76
CA ARG A 130 12.68 4.99 -16.65
C ARG A 130 13.13 5.83 -17.85
N SER A 131 12.22 6.59 -18.46
CA SER A 131 12.53 7.46 -19.59
C SER A 131 13.42 8.64 -19.19
N ARG A 132 13.17 9.25 -18.02
CA ARG A 132 14.02 10.32 -17.47
C ARG A 132 15.43 9.83 -17.17
N GLN A 133 15.57 8.64 -16.58
CA GLN A 133 16.87 8.05 -16.25
C GLN A 133 17.71 7.76 -17.51
N LYS A 134 17.09 7.28 -18.58
CA LYS A 134 17.76 7.08 -19.89
C LYS A 134 18.22 8.39 -20.54
N ASN A 135 17.56 9.51 -20.23
CA ASN A 135 17.84 10.82 -20.78
C ASN A 135 18.76 11.69 -19.90
N VAL A 136 19.32 11.16 -18.81
CA VAL A 136 20.36 11.87 -18.05
C VAL A 136 21.65 11.87 -18.88
N PRO A 137 22.10 13.03 -19.43
CA PRO A 137 23.33 13.07 -20.19
C PRO A 137 24.49 12.68 -19.28
N TYR A 138 25.43 11.92 -19.81
CA TYR A 138 26.66 11.47 -19.15
C TYR A 138 27.58 12.66 -18.80
N LEU A 139 27.17 13.54 -17.89
CA LEU A 139 27.89 14.75 -17.49
C LEU A 139 28.16 14.73 -15.98
N SER A 140 28.95 13.77 -15.48
CA SER A 140 29.56 13.92 -14.15
C SER A 140 30.86 13.13 -13.87
N MET A 141 31.54 12.53 -14.85
CA MET A 141 32.85 11.90 -14.61
C MET A 141 34.01 12.42 -15.49
N SER A 142 33.95 13.65 -16.00
CA SER A 142 35.08 14.26 -16.73
C SER A 142 35.39 15.71 -16.38
N LYS A 143 35.24 16.10 -15.11
CA LYS A 143 35.91 17.31 -14.56
C LYS A 143 36.49 17.05 -13.17
N ARG A 144 37.38 16.07 -13.08
CA ARG A 144 38.50 16.09 -12.12
C ARG A 144 39.76 15.78 -12.91
N VAL A 145 40.33 16.83 -13.48
CA VAL A 145 41.66 16.83 -14.08
C VAL A 145 42.39 18.00 -13.42
N TRP A 146 43.29 17.62 -12.50
CA TRP A 146 44.22 18.40 -11.66
C TRP A 146 43.63 19.32 -10.59
#